data_AF-A0A0Q8GYF7-F1
#
_entry.id   AF-A0A0Q8GYF7-F1
#
_cell.length_a   1.000
_cell.length_b   1.000
_cell.length_c   1.000
_cell.angle_alpha   90.00
_cell.angle_beta   90.00
_cell.angle_gamma   90.00
#
_symmetry.space_group_name_H-M   'P 1'
#
loop_
_entity.id
_entity.type
_entity.pdbx_description
1 polymer ?
#
loop_
_entity_poly.entity_id
_entity_poly.type
_entity_poly.pdbx_seq_one_letter_code
_entity_poly.pdbx_strand_id
1 'polypeptide(L)'
;MRRRQSSATWLLLAHVGLVIYASLYPFWPWRWPPGMGLPWLFGLPWPPRFWAFDVEANLLGYIPLGLLGFAAAMRSGWGLSGGLLVGFLPGPLLSFGMETLQFFVPGRVPSLSDWALNAAGSTLGLLLGLVLSGLGGLQRWEDVRDHWFGASSAPALALLALWPVALLYPTPLPFGLGQWLPWWRETLLDALAGTPWALNWGDAVTVEHELPPGLEALAIALGLVAPVLLMITVARPGLRRLVLASGAVLLGLLGTATATAMAFGPDHAWAWLGEATRPGVGLGLALSLLACLLPSRVAAALGLFVLCALIGLISVAPSDPYLALNMQAWEHGRFVNLYGLTRWVAWTWPFIALAWLAARLVQKPQ
;
A
#
# COMPACT_ATOMS: atom_id res chain seq x y z
N MET A 1 -26.40 -19.77 10.46
CA MET A 1 -25.02 -19.70 9.93
C MET A 1 -24.39 -18.39 10.38
N ARG A 2 -23.28 -18.42 11.12
CA ARG A 2 -22.61 -17.17 11.57
C ARG A 2 -22.20 -16.36 10.34
N ARG A 3 -22.69 -15.12 10.21
CA ARG A 3 -22.22 -14.15 9.20
C ARG A 3 -20.72 -13.94 9.42
N ARG A 4 -19.89 -14.67 8.67
CA ARG A 4 -18.44 -14.38 8.62
C ARG A 4 -18.32 -13.05 7.88
N GLN A 5 -17.72 -12.04 8.52
CA GLN A 5 -17.46 -10.75 7.87
C GLN A 5 -16.61 -11.01 6.61
N SER A 6 -17.16 -10.64 5.46
CA SER A 6 -16.51 -10.79 4.17
C SER A 6 -15.35 -9.80 4.07
N SER A 7 -14.13 -10.28 3.86
CA SER A 7 -12.99 -9.40 3.55
C SER A 7 -13.23 -8.61 2.25
N ALA A 8 -14.08 -9.10 1.35
CA ALA A 8 -14.39 -8.42 0.09
C ALA A 8 -15.07 -7.06 0.32
N THR A 9 -15.89 -6.90 1.36
CA THR A 9 -16.53 -5.61 1.68
C THR A 9 -15.50 -4.57 2.09
N TRP A 10 -14.55 -4.95 2.96
CA TRP A 10 -13.50 -4.04 3.39
C TRP A 10 -12.53 -3.70 2.27
N LEU A 11 -12.18 -4.67 1.43
CA LEU A 11 -11.37 -4.45 0.24
C LEU A 11 -12.09 -3.54 -0.77
N LEU A 12 -13.40 -3.71 -0.96
CA LEU A 12 -14.21 -2.83 -1.80
C LEU A 12 -14.16 -1.38 -1.30
N LEU A 13 -14.38 -1.17 0.00
CA LEU A 13 -14.34 0.17 0.60
C LEU A 13 -12.93 0.79 0.50
N ALA A 14 -11.88 0.00 0.71
CA ALA A 14 -10.51 0.45 0.53
C ALA A 14 -10.24 0.85 -0.93
N HIS A 15 -10.74 0.08 -1.90
CA HIS A 15 -10.61 0.37 -3.32
C HIS A 15 -11.39 1.62 -3.74
N VAL A 16 -12.59 1.83 -3.18
CA VAL A 16 -13.34 3.09 -3.36
C VAL A 16 -12.54 4.29 -2.83
N GLY A 17 -11.94 4.16 -1.64
CA GLY A 17 -11.07 5.20 -1.08
C GLY A 17 -9.85 5.48 -1.95
N LEU A 18 -9.24 4.43 -2.51
CA LEU A 18 -8.12 4.53 -3.46
C LEU A 18 -8.52 5.30 -4.73
N VAL A 19 -9.68 4.98 -5.31
CA VAL A 19 -10.22 5.68 -6.48
C VAL A 19 -10.43 7.16 -6.19
N ILE A 20 -11.07 7.49 -5.07
CA ILE A 20 -11.29 8.89 -4.65
C ILE A 20 -9.96 9.62 -4.50
N TYR A 21 -8.98 8.97 -3.86
CA TYR A 21 -7.65 9.54 -3.67
C TYR A 21 -6.94 9.81 -4.99
N ALA A 22 -6.85 8.81 -5.86
CA ALA A 22 -6.16 8.93 -7.15
C ALA A 22 -6.82 9.99 -8.04
N SER A 23 -8.14 10.13 -7.95
CA SER A 23 -8.91 11.08 -8.76
C SER A 23 -8.80 12.53 -8.29
N LEU A 24 -8.75 12.75 -6.97
CA LEU A 24 -8.88 14.10 -6.38
C LEU A 24 -7.57 14.65 -5.80
N TYR A 25 -6.52 13.85 -5.61
CA TYR A 25 -5.21 14.34 -5.17
C TYR A 25 -4.72 15.48 -6.09
N PRO A 26 -4.21 16.61 -5.55
CA PRO A 26 -3.83 16.88 -4.15
C PRO A 26 -4.96 17.36 -3.20
N PHE A 27 -6.23 17.24 -3.59
CA PHE A 27 -7.43 17.66 -2.86
C PHE A 27 -7.58 19.18 -2.63
N TRP A 28 -6.58 19.98 -2.95
CA TRP A 28 -6.60 21.44 -2.80
C TRP A 28 -5.61 22.09 -3.78
N PRO A 29 -5.86 23.30 -4.31
CA PRO A 29 -7.06 24.13 -4.10
C PRO A 29 -8.27 23.67 -4.91
N TRP A 30 -9.47 24.01 -4.44
CA TRP A 30 -10.69 23.94 -5.25
C TRP A 30 -10.92 25.29 -5.93
N ARG A 31 -11.23 25.30 -7.22
CA ARG A 31 -11.51 26.52 -7.99
C ARG A 31 -12.70 26.31 -8.91
N TRP A 32 -13.62 27.27 -8.92
CA TRP A 32 -14.71 27.27 -9.89
C TRP A 32 -14.17 27.71 -11.27
N PRO A 33 -14.28 26.88 -12.33
CA PRO A 33 -13.81 27.28 -13.64
C PRO A 33 -14.63 28.46 -14.20
N PRO A 34 -13.99 29.51 -14.73
CA PRO A 34 -14.69 30.64 -15.32
C PRO A 34 -15.51 30.18 -16.53
N GLY A 35 -16.79 30.58 -16.58
CA GLY A 35 -17.70 30.21 -17.67
C GLY A 35 -18.34 28.82 -17.56
N MET A 36 -18.09 28.07 -16.48
CA MET A 36 -18.74 26.78 -16.26
C MET A 36 -20.25 26.96 -16.02
N GLY A 37 -21.06 26.27 -16.83
CA GLY A 37 -22.52 26.21 -16.68
C GLY A 37 -23.02 24.84 -16.22
N LEU A 38 -24.29 24.77 -15.82
CA LEU A 38 -24.94 23.53 -15.35
C LEU A 38 -24.78 22.30 -16.28
N PRO A 39 -24.80 22.41 -17.63
CA PRO A 39 -24.64 21.25 -18.50
C PRO A 39 -23.31 20.49 -18.31
N TRP A 40 -22.27 21.16 -17.84
CA TRP A 40 -20.95 20.57 -17.62
C TRP A 40 -20.94 19.59 -16.44
N LEU A 41 -21.89 19.71 -15.51
CA LEU A 41 -22.05 18.76 -14.40
C LEU A 41 -22.63 17.42 -14.85
N PHE A 42 -23.17 17.35 -16.06
CA PHE A 42 -23.81 16.16 -16.63
C PHE A 42 -23.15 15.68 -17.92
N GLY A 43 -22.16 16.41 -18.43
CA GLY A 43 -21.49 16.13 -19.69
C GLY A 43 -19.97 16.15 -19.53
N LEU A 44 -19.33 15.01 -19.79
CA LEU A 44 -17.88 14.88 -19.79
C LEU A 44 -17.33 15.12 -21.21
N PRO A 45 -16.26 15.91 -21.37
CA PRO A 45 -15.64 16.12 -22.67
C PRO A 45 -14.78 14.91 -23.07
N TRP A 46 -14.63 14.70 -24.38
CA TRP A 46 -13.61 13.77 -24.88
C TRP A 46 -12.22 14.41 -24.76
N PRO A 47 -11.19 13.71 -24.25
CA PRO A 47 -9.89 14.32 -24.02
C PRO A 47 -9.16 14.61 -25.34
N PRO A 48 -8.36 15.69 -25.40
CA PRO A 48 -7.61 16.06 -26.60
C PRO A 48 -6.40 15.15 -26.88
N ARG A 49 -5.94 14.40 -25.87
CA ARG A 49 -4.83 13.44 -25.96
C ARG A 49 -5.25 12.14 -25.30
N PHE A 50 -4.86 11.01 -25.89
CA PHE A 50 -5.26 9.68 -25.46
C PHE A 50 -4.03 8.76 -25.48
N TRP A 51 -3.51 8.40 -24.31
CA TRP A 51 -2.30 7.58 -24.19
C TRP A 51 -2.65 6.14 -23.85
N ALA A 52 -1.89 5.18 -24.37
CA ALA A 52 -2.11 3.76 -24.09
C ALA A 52 -2.05 3.43 -22.58
N PHE A 53 -1.17 4.11 -21.85
CA PHE A 53 -1.08 3.96 -20.39
C PHE A 53 -2.38 4.34 -19.67
N ASP A 54 -3.07 5.40 -20.12
CA ASP A 54 -4.34 5.83 -19.50
C ASP A 54 -5.43 4.79 -19.75
N VAL A 55 -5.42 4.16 -20.93
CA VAL A 55 -6.31 3.03 -21.26
C VAL A 55 -6.12 1.87 -20.31
N GLU A 56 -4.86 1.44 -20.14
CA GLU A 56 -4.51 0.32 -19.30
C GLU A 56 -4.81 0.61 -17.83
N ALA A 57 -4.40 1.78 -17.33
CA ALA A 57 -4.57 2.16 -15.93
C ALA A 57 -6.05 2.30 -15.53
N ASN A 58 -6.86 2.99 -16.34
CA ASN A 58 -8.29 3.20 -16.07
C ASN A 58 -9.08 1.88 -16.17
N LEU A 59 -8.81 1.08 -17.20
CA LEU A 59 -9.47 -0.21 -17.36
C LEU A 59 -9.10 -1.18 -16.24
N LEU A 60 -7.80 -1.44 -16.02
CA LEU A 60 -7.33 -2.40 -15.03
C LEU A 60 -7.61 -1.93 -13.60
N GLY A 61 -7.49 -0.63 -13.35
CA GLY A 61 -7.72 -0.03 -12.04
C GLY A 61 -9.14 -0.19 -11.52
N TYR A 62 -10.13 -0.31 -12.41
CA TYR A 62 -11.54 -0.48 -12.03
C TYR A 62 -12.04 -1.94 -12.02
N ILE A 63 -11.30 -2.90 -12.59
CA ILE A 63 -11.65 -4.33 -12.51
C ILE A 63 -11.90 -4.81 -11.06
N PRO A 64 -11.03 -4.49 -10.08
CA PRO A 64 -11.27 -4.90 -8.70
C PRO A 64 -12.58 -4.39 -8.12
N LEU A 65 -13.03 -3.19 -8.54
CA LEU A 65 -14.22 -2.56 -7.98
C LEU A 65 -15.48 -3.38 -8.25
N GLY A 66 -15.70 -3.81 -9.50
CA GLY A 66 -16.85 -4.63 -9.86
C GLY A 66 -16.75 -6.06 -9.34
N LEU A 67 -15.55 -6.65 -9.35
CA LEU A 67 -15.31 -7.98 -8.79
C LEU A 67 -15.61 -8.03 -7.29
N LEU A 68 -15.06 -7.08 -6.53
CA LEU A 68 -15.24 -6.98 -5.09
C LEU A 68 -16.68 -6.59 -4.74
N GLY A 69 -17.31 -5.70 -5.52
CA GLY A 69 -18.71 -5.34 -5.38
C GLY A 69 -19.63 -6.56 -5.47
N PHE A 70 -19.47 -7.34 -6.54
CA PHE A 70 -20.19 -8.59 -6.74
C PHE A 70 -19.94 -9.60 -5.60
N ALA A 71 -18.66 -9.86 -5.28
CA ALA A 71 -18.28 -10.82 -4.25
C ALA A 71 -18.76 -10.40 -2.85
N ALA A 72 -18.73 -9.11 -2.52
CA ALA A 72 -19.21 -8.57 -1.24
C ALA A 72 -20.71 -8.78 -1.07
N ALA A 73 -21.52 -8.50 -2.11
CA ALA A 73 -22.95 -8.70 -2.09
C ALA A 73 -23.34 -10.19 -2.02
N MET A 74 -22.68 -11.04 -2.81
CA MET A 74 -22.87 -12.50 -2.77
C MET A 74 -22.58 -13.06 -1.37
N ARG A 75 -21.46 -12.66 -0.77
CA ARG A 75 -21.06 -13.12 0.58
C ARG A 75 -21.91 -12.53 1.71
N SER A 76 -22.58 -11.40 1.46
CA SER A 76 -23.53 -10.79 2.39
C SER A 76 -24.93 -11.41 2.28
N GLY A 77 -25.13 -12.38 1.38
CA GLY A 77 -26.39 -13.08 1.19
C GLY A 77 -27.41 -12.32 0.33
N TRP A 78 -26.98 -11.32 -0.44
CA TRP A 78 -27.88 -10.51 -1.29
C TRP A 78 -28.29 -11.22 -2.59
N GLY A 79 -27.81 -12.45 -2.81
CA GLY A 79 -28.11 -13.25 -4.00
C GLY A 79 -27.50 -12.68 -5.28
N LEU A 80 -27.80 -13.34 -6.40
CA LEU A 80 -27.27 -12.97 -7.71
C LEU A 80 -27.70 -11.56 -8.14
N SER A 81 -28.96 -11.18 -7.91
CA SER A 81 -29.47 -9.85 -8.26
C SER A 81 -28.74 -8.73 -7.50
N GLY A 82 -28.54 -8.90 -6.19
CA GLY A 82 -27.74 -7.98 -5.39
C GLY A 82 -26.27 -7.96 -5.82
N GLY A 83 -25.72 -9.12 -6.17
CA GLY A 83 -24.38 -9.25 -6.78
C GLY A 83 -24.23 -8.42 -8.05
N LEU A 84 -25.14 -8.60 -9.02
CA LEU A 84 -25.15 -7.87 -10.28
C LEU A 84 -25.28 -6.35 -10.05
N LEU A 85 -26.19 -5.94 -9.16
CA LEU A 85 -26.42 -4.53 -8.84
C LEU A 85 -25.17 -3.85 -8.28
N VAL A 86 -24.56 -4.45 -7.25
CA VAL A 86 -23.40 -3.90 -6.54
C VAL A 86 -22.10 -4.07 -7.35
N GLY A 87 -22.00 -5.07 -8.23
CA GLY A 87 -20.86 -5.19 -9.12
C GLY A 87 -20.90 -4.23 -10.31
N PHE A 88 -22.09 -3.84 -10.76
CA PHE A 88 -22.25 -2.99 -11.95
C PHE A 88 -22.30 -1.49 -11.64
N LEU A 89 -23.16 -1.06 -10.70
CA LEU A 89 -23.49 0.36 -10.53
C LEU A 89 -22.39 1.22 -9.87
N PRO A 90 -21.70 0.79 -8.80
CA PRO A 90 -20.78 1.66 -8.08
C PRO A 90 -19.63 2.21 -8.93
N GLY A 91 -19.09 1.44 -9.87
CA GLY A 91 -17.96 1.87 -10.70
C GLY A 91 -18.26 3.04 -11.62
N PRO A 92 -19.24 2.92 -12.53
CA PRO A 92 -19.66 4.02 -13.39
C PRO A 92 -20.11 5.26 -12.62
N LEU A 93 -20.84 5.08 -11.50
CA LEU A 93 -21.33 6.21 -10.68
C LEU A 93 -20.19 6.92 -9.94
N LEU A 94 -19.29 6.15 -9.32
CA LEU A 94 -18.13 6.70 -8.63
C LEU A 94 -17.21 7.43 -9.61
N SER A 95 -16.89 6.79 -10.76
CA SER A 95 -16.06 7.42 -11.78
C SER A 95 -16.70 8.70 -12.30
N PHE A 96 -18.00 8.68 -12.65
CA PHE A 96 -18.68 9.89 -13.12
C PHE A 96 -18.63 11.02 -12.10
N GLY A 97 -18.88 10.71 -10.82
CA GLY A 97 -18.75 11.67 -9.74
C GLY A 97 -17.33 12.23 -9.59
N MET A 98 -16.30 11.38 -9.71
CA MET A 98 -14.90 11.82 -9.64
C MET A 98 -14.52 12.71 -10.82
N GLU A 99 -14.84 12.32 -12.05
CA GLU A 99 -14.63 13.12 -13.26
C GLU A 99 -15.34 14.48 -13.15
N THR A 100 -16.56 14.51 -12.62
CA THR A 100 -17.31 15.75 -12.43
C THR A 100 -16.65 16.64 -11.38
N LEU A 101 -16.16 16.07 -10.28
CA LEU A 101 -15.45 16.83 -9.24
C LEU A 101 -14.10 17.38 -9.73
N GLN A 102 -13.45 16.72 -10.69
CA GLN A 102 -12.19 17.16 -11.25
C GLN A 102 -12.29 18.49 -12.01
N PHE A 103 -13.48 18.92 -12.46
CA PHE A 103 -13.66 20.28 -12.97
C PHE A 103 -13.19 21.34 -11.98
N PHE A 104 -13.29 21.07 -10.68
CA PHE A 104 -12.95 22.02 -9.64
C PHE A 104 -11.52 21.88 -9.12
N VAL A 105 -10.76 20.89 -9.60
CA VAL A 105 -9.39 20.60 -9.12
C VAL A 105 -8.40 21.04 -10.20
N PRO A 106 -7.64 22.14 -9.98
CA PRO A 106 -6.65 22.61 -10.95
C PRO A 106 -5.61 21.54 -11.29
N GLY A 107 -5.31 21.40 -12.59
CA GLY A 107 -4.38 20.39 -13.10
C GLY A 107 -5.02 19.04 -13.42
N ARG A 108 -6.31 18.84 -13.11
CA ARG A 108 -7.09 17.69 -13.56
C ARG A 108 -7.96 18.04 -14.76
N VAL A 109 -8.13 17.06 -15.65
CA VAL A 109 -8.92 17.21 -16.87
C VAL A 109 -9.97 16.10 -16.86
N PRO A 110 -11.25 16.44 -16.62
CA PRO A 110 -12.35 15.49 -16.72
C PRO A 110 -12.39 14.84 -18.11
N SER A 111 -12.69 13.54 -18.17
CA SER A 111 -12.56 12.75 -19.37
C SER A 111 -13.70 11.74 -19.52
N LEU A 112 -14.44 11.86 -20.62
CA LEU A 112 -15.46 10.89 -21.01
C LEU A 112 -14.84 9.52 -21.32
N SER A 113 -13.63 9.50 -21.90
CA SER A 113 -12.96 8.24 -22.18
C SER A 113 -12.56 7.51 -20.91
N ASP A 114 -12.13 8.25 -19.89
CA ASP A 114 -11.71 7.68 -18.61
C ASP A 114 -12.93 7.09 -17.91
N TRP A 115 -14.03 7.83 -17.86
CA TRP A 115 -15.32 7.30 -17.38
C TRP A 115 -15.73 6.02 -18.11
N ALA A 116 -15.65 6.00 -19.44
CA ALA A 116 -16.02 4.82 -20.23
C ALA A 116 -15.11 3.62 -19.94
N LEU A 117 -13.80 3.83 -19.85
CA LEU A 117 -12.81 2.80 -19.53
C LEU A 117 -12.97 2.28 -18.10
N ASN A 118 -13.21 3.16 -17.13
CA ASN A 118 -13.48 2.83 -15.74
C ASN A 118 -14.77 2.00 -15.60
N ALA A 119 -15.84 2.41 -16.31
CA ALA A 119 -17.10 1.68 -16.37
C ALA A 119 -16.93 0.29 -17.02
N ALA A 120 -16.17 0.21 -18.12
CA ALA A 120 -15.85 -1.04 -18.78
C ALA A 120 -15.03 -1.97 -17.85
N GLY A 121 -14.01 -1.43 -17.18
CA GLY A 121 -13.17 -2.14 -16.23
C GLY A 121 -13.98 -2.73 -15.08
N SER A 122 -14.83 -1.92 -14.44
CA SER A 122 -15.75 -2.41 -13.38
C SER A 122 -16.69 -3.49 -13.91
N THR A 123 -17.20 -3.34 -15.13
CA THR A 123 -18.08 -4.34 -15.74
C THR A 123 -17.33 -5.65 -15.99
N LEU A 124 -16.10 -5.61 -16.50
CA LEU A 124 -15.23 -6.79 -16.65
C LEU A 124 -14.96 -7.45 -15.29
N GLY A 125 -14.75 -6.66 -14.25
CA GLY A 125 -14.64 -7.13 -12.87
C GLY A 125 -15.86 -7.91 -12.39
N LEU A 126 -17.06 -7.38 -12.64
CA LEU A 126 -18.31 -8.09 -12.37
C LEU A 126 -18.39 -9.42 -13.14
N LEU A 127 -18.09 -9.40 -14.45
CA LEU A 127 -18.11 -10.61 -15.29
C LEU A 127 -17.13 -11.66 -14.77
N LEU A 128 -15.92 -11.24 -14.38
CA LEU A 128 -14.96 -12.12 -13.73
C LEU A 128 -15.51 -12.69 -12.41
N GLY A 129 -16.19 -11.86 -11.61
CA GLY A 129 -16.87 -12.30 -10.39
C GLY A 129 -17.94 -13.36 -10.64
N LEU A 130 -18.73 -13.20 -11.71
CA LEU A 130 -19.73 -14.17 -12.15
C LEU A 130 -19.08 -15.50 -12.55
N VAL A 131 -18.02 -15.45 -13.37
CA VAL A 131 -17.27 -16.65 -13.79
C VAL A 131 -16.68 -17.36 -12.57
N LEU A 132 -15.99 -16.63 -11.68
CA LEU A 132 -15.41 -17.20 -10.48
C LEU A 132 -16.47 -17.79 -9.55
N SER A 133 -17.62 -17.13 -9.39
CA SER A 133 -18.72 -17.65 -8.59
C SER A 133 -19.34 -18.90 -9.21
N GLY A 134 -19.58 -18.91 -10.53
CA GLY A 134 -20.13 -20.06 -11.26
C GLY A 134 -19.22 -21.28 -11.21
N LEU A 135 -17.90 -21.06 -11.21
CA LEU A 135 -16.90 -22.11 -11.00
C LEU A 135 -16.74 -22.50 -9.52
N GLY A 136 -17.41 -21.86 -8.56
CA GLY A 136 -17.22 -22.10 -7.14
C GLY A 136 -15.88 -21.59 -6.58
N GLY A 137 -15.17 -20.73 -7.32
CA GLY A 137 -13.91 -20.11 -6.92
C GLY A 137 -14.01 -19.29 -5.64
N LEU A 138 -15.18 -18.68 -5.35
CA LEU A 138 -15.42 -17.97 -4.09
C LEU A 138 -15.33 -18.90 -2.87
N GLN A 139 -15.87 -20.11 -2.97
CA GLN A 139 -15.79 -21.12 -1.90
C GLN A 139 -14.37 -21.71 -1.82
N ARG A 140 -13.79 -22.07 -2.96
CA ARG A 140 -12.41 -22.59 -3.02
C ARG A 140 -11.40 -21.61 -2.42
N TRP A 141 -11.58 -20.31 -2.62
CA TRP A 141 -10.75 -19.28 -2.01
C TRP A 141 -10.82 -19.30 -0.48
N GLU A 142 -12.02 -19.49 0.08
CA GLU A 142 -12.17 -19.65 1.53
C GLU A 142 -11.48 -20.91 2.03
N ASP A 143 -11.64 -22.03 1.31
CA ASP A 143 -11.02 -23.30 1.67
C ASP A 143 -9.49 -23.20 1.63
N VAL A 144 -8.93 -22.56 0.59
CA VAL A 144 -7.50 -22.28 0.48
C VAL A 144 -7.05 -21.36 1.61
N ARG A 145 -7.73 -20.24 1.86
CA ARG A 145 -7.36 -19.34 2.95
C ARG A 145 -7.39 -20.06 4.30
N ASP A 146 -8.44 -20.82 4.58
CA ASP A 146 -8.58 -21.55 5.82
C ASP A 146 -7.56 -22.72 5.89
N HIS A 147 -7.12 -23.28 4.76
CA HIS A 147 -6.03 -24.27 4.70
C HIS A 147 -4.67 -23.67 5.05
N TRP A 148 -4.37 -22.46 4.57
CA TRP A 148 -3.05 -21.83 4.76
C TRP A 148 -2.95 -21.03 6.05
N PHE A 149 -4.05 -20.42 6.50
CA PHE A 149 -4.07 -19.48 7.62
C PHE A 149 -5.02 -19.94 8.75
N GLY A 150 -4.76 -19.43 9.96
CA GLY A 150 -5.62 -19.60 11.12
C GLY A 150 -6.81 -18.62 11.12
N ALA A 151 -7.66 -18.74 12.14
CA ALA A 151 -8.76 -17.80 12.36
C ALA A 151 -8.25 -16.36 12.56
N SER A 152 -9.06 -15.38 12.11
CA SER A 152 -8.77 -13.94 12.21
C SER A 152 -7.49 -13.47 11.49
N SER A 153 -7.17 -14.09 10.34
CA SER A 153 -6.01 -13.76 9.52
C SER A 153 -6.19 -12.52 8.62
N ALA A 154 -7.41 -12.06 8.37
CA ALA A 154 -7.69 -11.03 7.39
C ALA A 154 -6.92 -9.71 7.59
N PRO A 155 -6.81 -9.12 8.80
CA PRO A 155 -6.04 -7.89 8.97
C PRO A 155 -4.54 -8.07 8.72
N ALA A 156 -3.96 -9.22 9.13
CA ALA A 156 -2.56 -9.52 8.83
C ALA A 156 -2.33 -9.70 7.33
N LEU A 157 -3.23 -10.39 6.63
CA LEU A 157 -3.15 -10.52 5.17
C LEU A 157 -3.23 -9.17 4.47
N ALA A 158 -4.08 -8.26 4.95
CA ALA A 158 -4.15 -6.89 4.43
C ALA A 158 -2.83 -6.14 4.65
N LEU A 159 -2.23 -6.23 5.85
CA LEU A 159 -0.91 -5.66 6.11
C LEU A 159 0.16 -6.27 5.21
N LEU A 160 0.19 -7.59 5.05
CA LEU A 160 1.15 -8.26 4.16
C LEU A 160 0.99 -7.83 2.70
N ALA A 161 -0.23 -7.63 2.22
CA ALA A 161 -0.51 -7.13 0.88
C ALA A 161 -0.11 -5.66 0.70
N LEU A 162 -0.26 -4.84 1.74
CA LEU A 162 0.12 -3.43 1.73
C LEU A 162 1.64 -3.21 1.85
N TRP A 163 2.38 -4.16 2.41
CA TRP A 163 3.83 -4.02 2.60
C TRP A 163 4.61 -3.77 1.29
N PRO A 164 4.49 -4.58 0.22
CA PRO A 164 5.20 -4.30 -1.03
C PRO A 164 4.73 -3.00 -1.71
N VAL A 165 3.48 -2.58 -1.49
CA VAL A 165 2.97 -1.29 -1.97
C VAL A 165 3.63 -0.13 -1.21
N ALA A 166 3.87 -0.29 0.10
CA ALA A 166 4.63 0.64 0.91
C ALA A 166 6.08 0.79 0.40
N LEU A 167 6.69 -0.28 -0.08
CA LEU A 167 8.07 -0.25 -0.62
C LEU A 167 8.19 0.53 -1.93
N LEU A 168 7.09 0.86 -2.59
CA LEU A 168 7.10 1.76 -3.75
C LEU A 168 7.45 3.21 -3.36
N TYR A 169 7.32 3.57 -2.08
CA TYR A 169 7.78 4.85 -1.58
C TYR A 169 9.32 4.84 -1.46
N PRO A 170 10.03 5.87 -1.94
CA PRO A 170 11.47 5.96 -1.79
C PRO A 170 11.84 6.03 -0.31
N THR A 171 12.59 5.03 0.14
CA THR A 171 13.04 4.89 1.53
C THR A 171 14.57 5.02 1.59
N PRO A 172 15.13 5.71 2.60
CA PRO A 172 16.57 5.83 2.82
C PRO A 172 17.32 4.50 2.91
N LEU A 173 16.62 3.44 3.34
CA LEU A 173 17.15 2.09 3.39
C LEU A 173 16.14 1.10 2.80
N PRO A 174 16.57 0.10 2.01
CA PRO A 174 15.68 -0.96 1.54
C PRO A 174 14.89 -1.60 2.68
N PHE A 175 13.59 -1.80 2.47
CA PHE A 175 12.63 -2.33 3.46
C PHE A 175 12.41 -1.46 4.70
N GLY A 176 13.04 -0.29 4.76
CA GLY A 176 13.00 0.60 5.91
C GLY A 176 11.76 1.50 5.93
N LEU A 177 10.68 1.02 6.57
CA LEU A 177 9.42 1.75 6.72
C LEU A 177 9.29 2.46 8.08
N GLY A 178 8.43 3.49 8.18
CA GLY A 178 8.08 4.14 9.45
C GLY A 178 8.71 5.50 9.75
N GLN A 179 9.06 6.27 8.71
CA GLN A 179 9.79 7.55 8.83
C GLN A 179 8.94 8.74 9.29
N TRP A 180 8.32 8.65 10.47
CA TRP A 180 7.53 9.76 11.03
C TRP A 180 8.39 10.84 11.69
N LEU A 181 9.52 10.46 12.29
CA LEU A 181 10.27 11.34 13.18
C LEU A 181 10.83 12.59 12.49
N PRO A 182 11.46 12.51 11.30
CA PRO A 182 11.98 13.70 10.63
C PRO A 182 10.90 14.74 10.37
N TRP A 183 9.74 14.30 9.87
CA TRP A 183 8.60 15.18 9.59
C TRP A 183 8.03 15.83 10.86
N TRP A 184 7.85 15.07 11.94
CA TRP A 184 7.39 15.64 13.22
C TRP A 184 8.41 16.60 13.80
N ARG A 185 9.71 16.29 13.71
CA ARG A 185 10.79 17.16 14.16
C ARG A 185 10.74 18.50 13.44
N GLU A 186 10.71 18.50 12.11
CA GLU A 186 10.62 19.73 11.30
C GLU A 186 9.36 20.52 11.63
N THR A 187 8.20 19.85 11.66
CA THR A 187 6.92 20.50 11.98
C THR A 187 6.92 21.12 13.38
N LEU A 188 7.53 20.45 14.37
CA LEU A 188 7.63 20.95 15.74
C LEU A 188 8.61 22.11 15.85
N LEU A 189 9.74 22.05 15.13
CA LEU A 189 10.71 23.15 15.05
C LEU A 189 10.07 24.40 14.47
N ASP A 190 9.34 24.26 13.35
CA ASP A 190 8.62 25.37 12.71
C ASP A 190 7.51 25.93 13.61
N ALA A 191 6.75 25.06 14.28
CA ALA A 191 5.67 25.49 15.17
C ALA A 191 6.18 26.20 16.44
N LEU A 192 7.37 25.83 16.93
CA LEU A 192 8.00 26.43 18.10
C LEU A 192 8.92 27.60 17.74
N ALA A 193 9.19 27.84 16.45
CA ALA A 193 10.01 28.95 15.99
C ALA A 193 9.44 30.28 16.48
N GLY A 194 10.29 31.11 17.09
CA GLY A 194 9.88 32.40 17.66
C GLY A 194 9.14 32.32 19.00
N THR A 195 9.03 31.13 19.62
CA THR A 195 8.48 30.98 20.98
C THR A 195 9.59 30.81 22.03
N PRO A 196 9.31 31.03 23.33
CA PRO A 196 10.27 30.72 24.40
C PRO A 196 10.67 29.24 24.48
N TRP A 197 9.91 28.35 23.84
CA TRP A 197 10.18 26.92 23.76
C TRP A 197 10.87 26.53 22.45
N ALA A 198 11.34 27.51 21.66
CA ALA A 198 12.08 27.25 20.44
C ALA A 198 13.25 26.29 20.73
N LEU A 199 13.21 25.12 20.07
CA LEU A 199 14.22 24.09 20.24
C LEU A 199 15.44 24.45 19.39
N ASN A 200 16.36 25.23 19.93
CA ASN A 200 17.69 25.39 19.35
C ASN A 200 18.55 24.17 19.73
N TRP A 201 18.31 23.04 19.07
CA TRP A 201 19.41 22.13 18.78
C TRP A 201 20.38 23.01 18.01
N GLY A 202 21.57 23.31 18.54
CA GLY A 202 22.45 24.37 18.00
C GLY A 202 22.84 24.14 16.53
N ASP A 203 23.98 24.66 16.10
CA ASP A 203 24.62 24.10 14.91
C ASP A 203 25.07 22.66 15.24
N ALA A 204 24.11 21.76 15.45
CA ALA A 204 24.30 20.34 15.32
C ALA A 204 24.70 20.23 13.86
N VAL A 205 26.03 20.27 13.67
CA VAL A 205 26.72 19.81 12.48
C VAL A 205 25.82 18.72 11.94
N THR A 206 25.24 18.95 10.77
CA THR A 206 24.67 17.88 9.97
C THR A 206 25.87 17.00 9.62
N VAL A 207 26.37 16.27 10.62
CA VAL A 207 27.20 15.12 10.41
C VAL A 207 26.19 14.23 9.73
N GLU A 208 26.29 14.17 8.41
CA GLU A 208 25.77 13.09 7.61
C GLU A 208 26.38 11.83 8.21
N HIS A 209 25.77 11.35 9.29
CA HIS A 209 26.20 10.16 9.99
C HIS A 209 25.65 9.04 9.13
N GLU A 210 26.39 8.72 8.06
CA GLU A 210 26.21 7.46 7.35
C GLU A 210 26.10 6.37 8.43
N LEU A 211 24.98 5.64 8.41
CA LEU A 211 24.77 4.57 9.36
C LEU A 211 25.97 3.62 9.25
N PRO A 212 26.61 3.24 10.38
CA PRO A 212 27.66 2.25 10.34
C PRO A 212 27.20 1.02 9.54
N PRO A 213 28.03 0.43 8.66
CA PRO A 213 27.57 -0.62 7.75
C PRO A 213 26.86 -1.79 8.44
N GLY A 214 27.25 -2.10 9.68
CA GLY A 214 26.58 -3.13 10.49
C GLY A 214 25.16 -2.75 10.93
N LEU A 215 24.90 -1.48 11.26
CA LEU A 215 23.57 -1.00 11.61
C LEU A 215 22.68 -0.84 10.37
N GLU A 216 23.25 -0.45 9.23
CA GLU A 216 22.54 -0.46 7.95
C GLU A 216 22.10 -1.88 7.58
N ALA A 217 23.03 -2.85 7.59
CA ALA A 217 22.71 -4.24 7.30
C ALA A 217 21.66 -4.80 8.28
N LEU A 218 21.74 -4.45 9.57
CA LEU A 218 20.74 -4.82 10.56
C LEU A 218 19.37 -4.21 10.25
N ALA A 219 19.29 -2.92 9.93
CA ALA A 219 18.02 -2.26 9.60
C ALA A 219 17.35 -2.91 8.37
N ILE A 220 18.11 -3.19 7.31
CA ILE A 220 17.63 -3.89 6.12
C ILE A 220 17.12 -5.29 6.48
N ALA A 221 17.86 -6.03 7.30
CA ALA A 221 17.47 -7.37 7.74
C ALA A 221 16.17 -7.34 8.56
N LEU A 222 16.03 -6.38 9.48
CA LEU A 222 14.83 -6.19 10.30
C LEU A 222 13.61 -5.81 9.43
N GLY A 223 13.80 -4.92 8.45
CA GLY A 223 12.76 -4.53 7.50
C GLY A 223 12.24 -5.71 6.68
N LEU A 224 13.14 -6.60 6.25
CA LEU A 224 12.78 -7.81 5.51
C LEU A 224 12.11 -8.88 6.39
N VAL A 225 12.58 -9.07 7.63
CA VAL A 225 12.06 -10.12 8.53
C VAL A 225 10.71 -9.73 9.16
N ALA A 226 10.43 -8.45 9.33
CA ALA A 226 9.20 -7.94 9.95
C ALA A 226 7.90 -8.50 9.33
N PRO A 227 7.65 -8.41 8.00
CA PRO A 227 6.47 -9.01 7.38
C PRO A 227 6.45 -10.54 7.50
N VAL A 228 7.62 -11.21 7.53
CA VAL A 228 7.68 -12.67 7.71
C VAL A 228 7.21 -13.07 9.11
N LEU A 229 7.68 -12.36 10.15
CA LEU A 229 7.22 -12.57 11.53
C LEU A 229 5.71 -12.32 11.65
N LEU A 230 5.21 -11.23 11.05
CA LEU A 230 3.78 -10.95 10.95
C LEU A 230 3.02 -12.10 10.29
N MET A 231 3.50 -12.63 9.16
CA MET A 231 2.88 -13.76 8.47
C MET A 231 2.84 -15.03 9.33
N ILE A 232 3.91 -15.35 10.07
CA ILE A 232 3.99 -16.55 10.93
C ILE A 232 2.93 -16.54 12.04
N THR A 233 2.50 -15.36 12.51
CA THR A 233 1.47 -15.25 13.55
C THR A 233 0.08 -15.72 13.08
N VAL A 234 -0.16 -15.75 11.77
CA VAL A 234 -1.43 -16.17 11.15
C VAL A 234 -1.31 -17.41 10.28
N ALA A 235 -0.10 -17.79 9.86
CA ALA A 235 0.12 -18.99 9.06
C ALA A 235 0.10 -20.28 9.89
N ARG A 236 -0.53 -21.32 9.34
CA ARG A 236 -0.48 -22.67 9.93
C ARG A 236 0.95 -23.23 9.87
N PRO A 237 1.39 -24.02 10.87
CA PRO A 237 2.75 -24.54 10.96
C PRO A 237 3.09 -25.52 9.82
N GLY A 238 4.40 -25.76 9.61
CA GLY A 238 4.94 -26.68 8.60
C GLY A 238 5.47 -25.96 7.35
N LEU A 239 5.61 -26.71 6.24
CA LEU A 239 6.17 -26.22 4.97
C LEU A 239 5.44 -25.00 4.41
N ARG A 240 4.17 -24.80 4.78
CA ARG A 240 3.38 -23.62 4.40
C ARG A 240 4.06 -22.31 4.78
N ARG A 241 4.72 -22.27 5.96
CA ARG A 241 5.44 -21.07 6.42
C ARG A 241 6.64 -20.77 5.55
N LEU A 242 7.36 -21.79 5.11
CA LEU A 242 8.50 -21.61 4.20
C LEU A 242 8.03 -21.03 2.87
N VAL A 243 6.98 -21.59 2.27
CA VAL A 243 6.42 -21.08 1.01
C VAL A 243 5.94 -19.63 1.16
N LEU A 244 5.21 -19.32 2.24
CA LEU A 244 4.71 -17.97 2.49
C LEU A 244 5.84 -16.98 2.80
N ALA A 245 6.88 -17.40 3.53
CA ALA A 245 8.04 -16.55 3.84
C ALA A 245 8.84 -16.26 2.57
N SER A 246 9.10 -17.27 1.74
CA SER A 246 9.72 -17.10 0.43
C SER A 246 8.90 -16.16 -0.47
N GLY A 247 7.58 -16.30 -0.47
CA GLY A 247 6.68 -15.40 -1.19
C GLY A 247 6.75 -13.95 -0.68
N ALA A 248 6.72 -13.75 0.64
CA ALA A 248 6.84 -12.42 1.25
C ALA A 248 8.18 -11.77 0.91
N VAL A 249 9.29 -12.50 1.05
CA VAL A 249 10.63 -12.04 0.66
C VAL A 249 10.66 -11.65 -0.81
N LEU A 250 10.16 -12.51 -1.71
CA LEU A 250 10.13 -12.24 -3.15
C LEU A 250 9.32 -10.97 -3.46
N LEU A 251 8.16 -10.80 -2.84
CA LEU A 251 7.36 -9.58 -2.99
C LEU A 251 8.10 -8.34 -2.49
N GLY A 252 8.91 -8.47 -1.44
CA GLY A 252 9.78 -7.40 -0.96
C GLY A 252 10.82 -7.01 -1.99
N LEU A 253 11.60 -7.99 -2.45
CA LEU A 253 12.64 -7.79 -3.46
C LEU A 253 12.07 -7.17 -4.74
N LEU A 254 10.95 -7.68 -5.23
CA LEU A 254 10.28 -7.15 -6.42
C LEU A 254 9.67 -5.77 -6.17
N GLY A 255 9.11 -5.51 -4.99
CA GLY A 255 8.57 -4.22 -4.60
C GLY A 255 9.66 -3.13 -4.62
N THR A 256 10.79 -3.40 -3.96
CA THR A 256 11.95 -2.50 -3.97
C THR A 256 12.54 -2.35 -5.38
N ALA A 257 12.67 -3.43 -6.14
CA ALA A 257 13.17 -3.35 -7.51
C ALA A 257 12.25 -2.54 -8.44
N THR A 258 10.94 -2.69 -8.27
CA THR A 258 9.93 -1.90 -8.99
C THR A 258 10.02 -0.43 -8.59
N ALA A 259 10.19 -0.12 -7.31
CA ALA A 259 10.38 1.25 -6.83
C ALA A 259 11.61 1.91 -7.48
N THR A 260 12.75 1.20 -7.50
CA THR A 260 13.98 1.66 -8.15
C THR A 260 13.80 1.81 -9.66
N ALA A 261 13.10 0.88 -10.31
CA ALA A 261 12.79 0.96 -11.74
C ALA A 261 11.89 2.16 -12.09
N MET A 262 10.93 2.48 -11.22
CA MET A 262 10.06 3.66 -11.37
C MET A 262 10.84 4.97 -11.19
N ALA A 263 11.84 4.98 -10.31
CA ALA A 263 12.67 6.15 -10.03
C ALA A 263 13.75 6.40 -11.10
N PHE A 264 14.45 5.34 -11.53
CA PHE A 264 15.68 5.44 -12.35
C PHE A 264 15.59 4.73 -13.71
N GLY A 265 14.43 4.16 -14.05
CA GLY A 265 14.21 3.37 -15.26
C GLY A 265 14.45 1.86 -15.09
N PRO A 266 13.90 1.04 -15.98
CA PRO A 266 13.88 -0.42 -15.85
C PRO A 266 15.27 -1.08 -15.81
N ASP A 267 16.25 -0.49 -16.50
CA ASP A 267 17.64 -0.99 -16.53
C ASP A 267 18.32 -0.92 -15.15
N HIS A 268 17.84 -0.04 -14.27
CA HIS A 268 18.37 0.17 -12.93
C HIS A 268 17.56 -0.53 -11.83
N ALA A 269 16.61 -1.42 -12.19
CA ALA A 269 15.73 -2.09 -11.23
C ALA A 269 16.46 -2.78 -10.06
N TRP A 270 17.68 -3.25 -10.28
CA TRP A 270 18.49 -3.95 -9.27
C TRP A 270 19.63 -3.09 -8.69
N ALA A 271 19.70 -1.80 -9.02
CA ALA A 271 20.78 -0.91 -8.58
C ALA A 271 20.84 -0.73 -7.06
N TRP A 272 19.71 -0.92 -6.37
CA TRP A 272 19.64 -0.89 -4.91
C TRP A 272 20.39 -2.06 -4.23
N LEU A 273 20.71 -3.14 -4.95
CA LEU A 273 21.42 -4.32 -4.44
C LEU A 273 22.95 -4.17 -4.56
N GLY A 274 23.49 -3.18 -3.87
CA GLY A 274 24.92 -2.87 -3.79
C GLY A 274 25.69 -3.64 -2.71
N GLU A 275 26.95 -3.26 -2.50
CA GLU A 275 27.83 -3.88 -1.50
C GLU A 275 27.37 -3.63 -0.06
N ALA A 276 26.81 -2.46 0.23
CA ALA A 276 26.28 -2.11 1.55
C ALA A 276 24.99 -2.88 1.90
N THR A 277 24.13 -3.14 0.91
CA THR A 277 22.79 -3.71 1.16
C THR A 277 22.77 -5.24 1.14
N ARG A 278 23.66 -5.89 0.38
CA ARG A 278 23.75 -7.37 0.27
C ARG A 278 23.89 -8.09 1.61
N PRO A 279 24.76 -7.68 2.56
CA PRO A 279 24.85 -8.31 3.86
C PRO A 279 23.53 -8.26 4.64
N GLY A 280 22.82 -7.14 4.57
CA GLY A 280 21.51 -6.97 5.22
C GLY A 280 20.42 -7.86 4.61
N VAL A 281 20.38 -7.96 3.28
CA VAL A 281 19.48 -8.90 2.58
C VAL A 281 19.80 -10.34 2.97
N GLY A 282 21.08 -10.72 2.95
CA GLY A 282 21.53 -12.07 3.34
C GLY A 282 21.15 -12.43 4.78
N LEU A 283 21.37 -11.51 5.72
CA LEU A 283 20.97 -11.68 7.12
C LEU A 283 19.45 -11.78 7.25
N GLY A 284 18.69 -10.92 6.58
CA GLY A 284 17.22 -10.93 6.59
C GLY A 284 16.63 -12.24 6.03
N LEU A 285 17.23 -12.79 4.96
CA LEU A 285 16.87 -14.10 4.41
C LEU A 285 17.10 -15.22 5.43
N ALA A 286 18.29 -15.26 6.04
CA ALA A 286 18.63 -16.26 7.05
C ALA A 286 17.67 -16.19 8.26
N LEU A 287 17.42 -14.98 8.77
CA LEU A 287 16.50 -14.77 9.88
C LEU A 287 15.05 -15.14 9.51
N SER A 288 14.61 -14.89 8.28
CA SER A 288 13.27 -15.25 7.79
C SER A 288 13.06 -16.76 7.74
N LEU A 289 14.08 -17.50 7.29
CA LEU A 289 14.05 -18.97 7.27
C LEU A 289 14.04 -19.54 8.70
N LEU A 290 14.89 -19.01 9.59
CA LEU A 290 14.91 -19.41 11.00
C LEU A 290 13.58 -19.07 11.70
N ALA A 291 12.98 -17.93 11.38
CA ALA A 291 11.70 -17.50 11.96
C ALA A 291 10.57 -18.51 11.68
N CYS A 292 10.61 -19.24 10.57
CA CYS A 292 9.58 -20.24 10.23
C CYS A 292 9.46 -21.36 11.28
N LEU A 293 10.53 -21.62 12.04
CA LEU A 293 10.58 -22.60 13.13
C LEU A 293 9.91 -22.11 14.43
N LEU A 294 9.65 -20.80 14.53
CA LEU A 294 9.17 -20.19 15.77
C LEU A 294 7.68 -20.50 16.02
N PRO A 295 7.28 -20.69 17.30
CA PRO A 295 5.87 -20.64 17.66
C PRO A 295 5.25 -19.27 17.33
N SER A 296 3.97 -19.24 16.94
CA SER A 296 3.30 -18.00 16.51
C SER A 296 3.32 -16.89 17.56
N ARG A 297 3.31 -17.23 18.86
CA ARG A 297 3.42 -16.25 19.95
C ARG A 297 4.83 -15.65 20.07
N VAL A 298 5.86 -16.46 19.88
CA VAL A 298 7.25 -16.00 19.88
C VAL A 298 7.50 -15.10 18.67
N ALA A 299 6.98 -15.49 17.50
CA ALA A 299 7.04 -14.65 16.30
C ALA A 299 6.33 -13.29 16.51
N ALA A 300 5.21 -13.25 17.23
CA ALA A 300 4.53 -12.00 17.55
C ALA A 300 5.34 -11.09 18.48
N ALA A 301 5.94 -11.66 19.54
CA ALA A 301 6.79 -10.91 20.47
C ALA A 301 8.08 -10.40 19.81
N LEU A 302 8.76 -11.26 19.03
CA LEU A 302 9.91 -10.85 18.25
C LEU A 302 9.52 -9.82 17.17
N GLY A 303 8.36 -9.97 16.53
CA GLY A 303 7.87 -9.00 15.55
C GLY A 303 7.69 -7.60 16.14
N LEU A 304 7.17 -7.49 17.36
CA LEU A 304 7.10 -6.21 18.09
C LEU A 304 8.49 -5.61 18.31
N PHE A 305 9.42 -6.41 18.83
CA PHE A 305 10.79 -5.96 19.07
C PHE A 305 11.47 -5.52 17.76
N VAL A 306 11.36 -6.32 16.71
CA VAL A 306 11.92 -6.07 15.38
C VAL A 306 11.38 -4.76 14.81
N LEU A 307 10.07 -4.53 14.86
CA LEU A 307 9.47 -3.29 14.35
C LEU A 307 9.89 -2.07 15.18
N CYS A 308 9.95 -2.17 16.51
CA CYS A 308 10.45 -1.07 17.35
C CYS A 308 11.91 -0.75 17.06
N ALA A 309 12.77 -1.77 16.93
CA ALA A 309 14.17 -1.60 16.59
C ALA A 309 14.36 -1.01 15.18
N LEU A 310 13.58 -1.48 14.21
CA LEU A 310 13.57 -0.96 12.85
C LEU A 310 13.20 0.53 12.82
N ILE A 311 12.10 0.91 13.47
CA ILE A 311 11.67 2.31 13.55
C ILE A 311 12.76 3.16 14.23
N GLY A 312 13.36 2.67 15.32
CA GLY A 312 14.45 3.36 16.01
C GLY A 312 15.67 3.59 15.12
N LEU A 313 16.13 2.56 14.41
CA LEU A 313 17.30 2.66 13.51
C LEU A 313 17.03 3.60 12.35
N ILE A 314 15.87 3.49 11.71
CA ILE A 314 15.51 4.34 10.57
C ILE A 314 15.30 5.79 11.01
N SER A 315 14.87 6.03 12.25
CA SER A 315 14.69 7.39 12.78
C SER A 315 16.01 8.16 12.93
N VAL A 316 17.14 7.45 13.00
CA VAL A 316 18.50 8.01 13.07
C VAL A 316 19.21 7.91 11.72
N ALA A 317 18.65 7.19 10.75
CA ALA A 317 19.19 7.11 9.40
C ALA A 317 19.23 8.51 8.77
N PRO A 318 20.28 8.84 8.01
CA PRO A 318 20.29 10.06 7.20
C PRO A 318 19.03 10.14 6.35
N SER A 319 18.47 11.34 6.23
CA SER A 319 17.57 11.64 5.12
C SER A 319 18.33 11.38 3.82
N ASP A 320 17.78 10.56 2.93
CA ASP A 320 18.41 10.21 1.66
C ASP A 320 18.92 11.51 0.97
N PRO A 321 20.24 11.64 0.69
CA PRO A 321 20.80 12.82 0.00
C PRO A 321 20.15 13.05 -1.36
N TYR A 322 19.65 11.99 -1.97
CA TYR A 322 18.91 12.01 -3.23
C TYR A 322 17.41 12.12 -3.03
N LEU A 323 16.88 12.26 -1.81
CA LEU A 323 15.45 12.41 -1.56
C LEU A 323 14.89 13.61 -2.32
N ALA A 324 15.62 14.72 -2.36
CA ALA A 324 15.22 15.92 -3.11
C ALA A 324 15.21 15.68 -4.64
N LEU A 325 16.20 14.95 -5.16
CA LEU A 325 16.30 14.58 -6.58
C LEU A 325 15.24 13.54 -6.98
N ASN A 326 14.98 12.56 -6.11
CA ASN A 326 13.93 11.56 -6.24
C ASN A 326 12.55 12.21 -6.16
N MET A 327 12.33 13.13 -5.21
CA MET A 327 11.09 13.93 -5.13
C MET A 327 10.87 14.71 -6.42
N GLN A 328 11.89 15.36 -6.96
CA GLN A 328 11.77 16.12 -8.21
C GLN A 328 11.45 15.24 -9.42
N ALA A 329 12.03 14.03 -9.51
CA ALA A 329 11.73 13.05 -10.55
C ALA A 329 10.31 12.46 -10.43
N TRP A 330 9.84 12.24 -9.20
CA TRP A 330 8.48 11.75 -8.93
C TRP A 330 7.41 12.83 -9.11
N GLU A 331 7.68 14.08 -8.70
CA GLU A 331 6.78 15.25 -8.84
C GLU A 331 6.53 15.64 -10.29
N HIS A 332 7.47 15.36 -11.20
CA HIS A 332 7.30 15.57 -12.65
C HIS A 332 6.94 14.28 -13.40
N GLY A 333 6.88 13.15 -12.70
CA GLY A 333 6.64 11.82 -13.27
C GLY A 333 5.17 11.49 -13.50
N ARG A 334 4.90 10.37 -14.17
CA ARG A 334 3.52 9.90 -14.46
C ARG A 334 2.76 9.40 -13.21
N PHE A 335 3.43 9.27 -12.06
CA PHE A 335 2.92 8.60 -10.86
C PHE A 335 2.81 9.51 -9.62
N VAL A 336 2.79 10.84 -9.79
CA VAL A 336 2.67 11.84 -8.69
C VAL A 336 1.55 11.49 -7.71
N ASN A 337 0.41 11.07 -8.25
CA ASN A 337 -0.77 10.75 -7.43
C ASN A 337 -0.58 9.51 -6.56
N LEU A 338 0.28 8.56 -6.95
CA LEU A 338 0.56 7.37 -6.16
C LEU A 338 1.56 7.66 -5.04
N TYR A 339 2.46 8.62 -5.24
CA TYR A 339 3.49 8.99 -4.29
C TYR A 339 2.93 9.35 -2.91
N GLY A 340 1.90 10.20 -2.87
CA GLY A 340 1.30 10.61 -1.60
C GLY A 340 0.66 9.43 -0.86
N LEU A 341 0.02 8.50 -1.57
CA LEU A 341 -0.58 7.31 -0.96
C LEU A 341 0.49 6.34 -0.46
N THR A 342 1.47 6.00 -1.31
CA THR A 342 2.55 5.08 -0.94
C THR A 342 3.34 5.63 0.23
N ARG A 343 3.54 6.95 0.31
CA ARG A 343 4.10 7.63 1.49
C ARG A 343 3.30 7.33 2.76
N TRP A 344 1.99 7.59 2.74
CA TRP A 344 1.15 7.32 3.91
C TRP A 344 1.17 5.85 4.32
N VAL A 345 1.14 4.93 3.36
CA VAL A 345 1.24 3.49 3.64
C VAL A 345 2.62 3.16 4.22
N ALA A 346 3.72 3.59 3.61
CA ALA A 346 5.09 3.38 4.08
C ALA A 346 5.33 3.91 5.49
N TRP A 347 4.72 5.05 5.79
CA TRP A 347 4.82 5.71 7.08
C TRP A 347 3.99 5.00 8.15
N THR A 348 2.76 4.61 7.86
CA THR A 348 1.82 4.06 8.86
C THR A 348 1.92 2.56 9.05
N TRP A 349 2.35 1.82 8.03
CA TRP A 349 2.39 0.36 8.02
C TRP A 349 3.04 -0.25 9.27
N PRO A 350 4.26 0.14 9.70
CA PRO A 350 4.91 -0.51 10.83
C PRO A 350 4.18 -0.24 12.15
N PHE A 351 3.51 0.91 12.30
CA PHE A 351 2.73 1.23 13.50
C PHE A 351 1.42 0.42 13.57
N ILE A 352 0.75 0.24 12.43
CA ILE A 352 -0.45 -0.62 12.36
C ILE A 352 -0.05 -2.08 12.62
N ALA A 353 1.07 -2.54 12.06
CA ALA A 353 1.63 -3.86 12.32
C ALA A 353 1.99 -4.06 13.80
N LEU A 354 2.62 -3.06 14.45
CA LEU A 354 2.89 -3.07 15.89
C LEU A 354 1.60 -3.22 16.72
N ALA A 355 0.60 -2.38 16.47
CA ALA A 355 -0.67 -2.43 17.19
C ALA A 355 -1.37 -3.79 17.01
N TRP A 356 -1.32 -4.34 15.79
CA TRP A 356 -1.89 -5.65 15.49
C TRP A 356 -1.14 -6.79 16.20
N LEU A 357 0.19 -6.79 16.20
CA LEU A 357 1.00 -7.79 16.90
C LEU A 357 0.81 -7.74 18.42
N ALA A 358 0.71 -6.53 18.99
CA ALA A 358 0.40 -6.33 20.40
C ALA A 358 -0.98 -6.92 20.75
N ALA A 359 -2.00 -6.59 19.96
CA ALA A 359 -3.34 -7.16 20.13
C ALA A 359 -3.34 -8.69 20.03
N ARG A 360 -2.50 -9.26 19.14
CA ARG A 360 -2.37 -10.71 18.97
C ARG A 360 -1.75 -11.42 20.17
N LEU A 361 -0.82 -10.78 20.87
CA LEU A 361 -0.23 -11.32 22.10
C LEU A 361 -1.22 -11.34 23.28
N VAL A 362 -2.07 -10.33 23.37
CA VAL A 362 -3.07 -10.21 24.44
C VAL A 362 -4.23 -11.20 24.25
N GLN A 363 -4.51 -11.62 23.01
CA GLN A 363 -5.55 -12.61 22.73
C GLN A 363 -5.22 -13.97 23.38
N LYS A 364 -6.20 -14.53 24.10
CA LYS A 364 -6.13 -15.90 24.63
C LYS A 364 -5.88 -16.88 23.46
N PRO A 365 -5.05 -17.92 23.66
CA PRO A 365 -4.85 -18.91 22.62
C PRO A 365 -6.22 -19.58 22.37
N GLN A 366 -6.65 -19.60 21.10
CA GLN A 366 -7.83 -20.33 20.67
C GLN A 366 -7.49 -21.77 20.37
#